data_AF-A0A2N6UEK6-F1
#
_entry.id   AF-A0A2N6UEK6-F1
#
_cell.length_a   1.000
_cell.length_b   1.000
_cell.length_c   1.000
_cell.angle_alpha   90.00
_cell.angle_beta   90.00
_cell.angle_gamma   90.00
#
_symmetry.space_group_name_H-M   'P 1'
#
loop_
_entity.id
_entity.type
_entity.pdbx_description
1 polymer ?
#
loop_
_entity_poly.entity_id
_entity_poly.type
_entity_poly.pdbx_seq_one_letter_code
_entity_poly.pdbx_strand_id
1 'polypeptide(L)'
;MANIDTVKKRYTHTHYSEMPYINPNRDFDTFIDKLAVQKENLVPKRNMQRTDEGLLPGHIILLWRLDLGTFSTESAIPRYFEYSYGINALAELDVLIEAGLAYQMSAKETLYLVNAGTLKRILKNAGLSGYSSMKKDALIKFVQNEISEDDLAPQMPMIAYQTTERGHKLVEKHHDIIQRHGPKG
;
A
#
# COMPACT_ATOMS: atom_id res chain seq x y z
N MET A 1 25.97 -7.06 19.57
CA MET A 1 25.03 -7.01 18.45
C MET A 1 23.77 -6.32 18.92
N ALA A 2 23.36 -5.29 18.18
CA ALA A 2 22.11 -4.60 18.39
C ALA A 2 20.94 -5.57 18.13
N ASN A 3 19.84 -5.32 18.82
CA ASN A 3 18.61 -6.10 18.70
C ASN A 3 17.40 -5.16 18.80
N ILE A 4 16.20 -5.73 18.69
CA ILE A 4 14.96 -4.96 18.75
C ILE A 4 14.83 -4.13 20.04
N ASP A 5 15.27 -4.65 21.19
CA ASP A 5 15.23 -3.94 22.47
C ASP A 5 16.20 -2.76 22.50
N THR A 6 17.34 -2.88 21.83
CA THR A 6 18.32 -1.79 21.67
C THR A 6 17.67 -0.61 20.94
N VAL A 7 16.91 -0.88 19.89
CA VAL A 7 16.20 0.15 19.13
C VAL A 7 15.01 0.70 19.92
N LYS A 8 14.18 -0.15 20.53
CA LYS A 8 13.04 0.26 21.35
C LYS A 8 13.46 1.22 22.47
N LYS A 9 14.57 0.94 23.15
CA LYS A 9 15.13 1.83 24.17
C LYS A 9 15.37 3.25 23.62
N ARG A 10 15.83 3.42 22.38
CA ARG A 10 16.02 4.76 21.79
C ARG A 10 14.71 5.55 21.68
N TYR A 11 13.60 4.87 21.37
CA TYR A 11 12.27 5.47 21.32
C TYR A 11 11.67 5.73 22.71
N THR A 12 11.89 4.84 23.69
CA THR A 12 11.36 5.01 25.06
C THR A 12 11.94 6.24 25.76
N HIS A 13 13.23 6.53 25.59
CA HIS A 13 13.86 7.71 26.22
C HIS A 13 13.42 9.05 25.61
N THR A 14 12.63 9.01 24.53
CA THR A 14 12.25 10.20 23.77
C THR A 14 10.74 10.51 23.84
N HIS A 15 9.99 9.89 24.75
CA HIS A 15 8.57 10.21 25.03
C HIS A 15 7.66 10.23 23.78
N TYR A 16 7.64 9.12 23.04
CA TYR A 16 6.69 8.92 21.96
C TYR A 16 5.30 8.65 22.52
N SER A 17 4.26 9.18 21.86
CA SER A 17 2.85 8.86 22.17
C SER A 17 2.51 7.41 21.84
N GLU A 18 3.16 6.85 20.81
CA GLU A 18 3.01 5.47 20.38
C GLU A 18 4.36 4.93 19.91
N MET A 19 4.64 3.66 20.23
CA MET A 19 5.88 3.00 19.82
C MET A 19 5.82 2.69 18.32
N PRO A 20 6.79 3.13 17.50
CA PRO A 20 6.88 2.70 16.12
C PRO A 20 6.97 1.18 15.98
N TYR A 21 6.33 0.64 14.96
CA TYR A 21 6.64 -0.68 14.46
C TYR A 21 8.12 -0.75 14.03
N ILE A 22 8.77 -1.84 14.44
CA ILE A 22 10.14 -2.15 14.08
C ILE A 22 10.12 -3.57 13.53
N ASN A 23 10.55 -3.75 12.29
CA ASN A 23 10.60 -5.09 11.70
C ASN A 23 11.58 -5.97 12.50
N PRO A 24 11.15 -7.14 13.02
CA PRO A 24 12.00 -8.03 13.81
C PRO A 24 13.20 -8.56 13.01
N ASN A 25 13.10 -8.59 11.68
CA ASN A 25 14.15 -9.04 10.78
C ASN A 25 15.03 -7.88 10.25
N ARG A 26 14.90 -6.68 10.80
CA ARG A 26 15.74 -5.54 10.44
C ARG A 26 17.20 -5.83 10.78
N ASP A 27 18.11 -5.40 9.90
CA ASP A 27 19.54 -5.31 10.24
C ASP A 27 19.76 -4.22 11.29
N PHE A 28 19.73 -4.64 12.57
CA PHE A 28 19.84 -3.74 13.71
C PHE A 28 21.22 -3.12 13.85
N ASP A 29 22.29 -3.87 13.54
CA ASP A 29 23.66 -3.36 13.64
C ASP A 29 23.86 -2.24 12.61
N THR A 30 23.54 -2.49 11.34
CA THR A 30 23.63 -1.45 10.29
C THR A 30 22.75 -0.24 10.61
N PHE A 31 21.55 -0.45 11.17
CA PHE A 31 20.66 0.64 11.54
C PHE A 31 21.25 1.50 12.67
N ILE A 32 21.76 0.89 13.74
CA ILE A 32 22.39 1.61 14.86
C ILE A 32 23.64 2.35 14.41
N ASP A 33 24.48 1.74 13.57
CA ASP A 33 25.67 2.38 13.03
C ASP A 33 25.31 3.61 12.20
N LYS A 34 24.32 3.51 11.32
CA LYS A 34 23.84 4.64 10.51
C LYS A 34 23.20 5.74 11.36
N LEU A 35 22.47 5.39 12.42
CA LEU A 35 21.95 6.35 13.40
C LEU A 35 23.10 7.11 14.08
N ALA A 36 24.16 6.42 14.48
CA ALA A 36 25.30 7.03 15.17
C ALA A 36 26.03 8.07 14.29
N VAL A 37 26.11 7.82 12.98
CA VAL A 37 26.70 8.75 12.00
C VAL A 37 25.69 9.66 11.31
N GLN A 38 24.46 9.76 11.83
CA GLN A 38 23.37 10.60 11.32
C GLN A 38 23.03 10.37 9.83
N LYS A 39 23.31 9.17 9.31
CA LYS A 39 22.90 8.73 7.96
C LYS A 39 21.50 8.11 7.94
N GLU A 40 20.90 7.94 9.11
CA GLU A 40 19.53 7.45 9.32
C GLU A 40 18.92 8.22 10.49
N ASN A 41 17.59 8.25 10.59
CA ASN A 41 16.87 8.90 11.68
C ASN A 41 15.89 7.94 12.36
N LEU A 42 15.58 8.23 13.62
CA LEU A 42 14.40 7.65 14.27
C LEU A 42 13.13 8.14 13.55
N VAL A 43 12.09 7.32 13.56
CA VAL A 43 10.75 7.70 13.05
C VAL A 43 10.33 9.02 13.69
N PRO A 44 9.99 10.08 12.95
CA PRO A 44 9.62 11.36 13.56
C PRO A 44 8.47 11.23 14.55
N LYS A 45 8.57 11.81 15.75
CA LYS A 45 7.52 11.75 16.80
C LYS A 45 6.14 12.12 16.31
N ARG A 46 6.04 13.17 15.48
CA ARG A 46 4.77 13.61 14.88
C ARG A 46 4.06 12.51 14.07
N ASN A 47 4.82 11.56 13.50
CA ASN A 47 4.25 10.45 12.74
C ASN A 47 3.71 9.34 13.64
N MET A 48 3.97 9.42 14.94
CA MET A 48 3.42 8.53 15.97
C MET A 48 2.33 9.20 16.81
N GLN A 49 1.79 10.32 16.33
CA GLN A 49 0.64 11.01 16.93
C GLN A 49 -0.58 10.72 16.07
N ARG A 50 -1.64 10.18 16.70
CA ARG A 50 -2.88 9.86 15.99
C ARG A 50 -3.65 11.13 15.64
N THR A 51 -4.36 11.09 14.51
CA THR A 51 -5.38 12.06 14.13
C THR A 51 -6.61 11.92 15.03
N ASP A 52 -7.57 12.84 14.89
CA ASP A 52 -8.85 12.78 15.61
C ASP A 52 -9.65 11.51 15.29
N GLU A 53 -9.44 10.92 14.10
CA GLU A 53 -10.04 9.64 13.70
C GLU A 53 -9.28 8.42 14.24
N GLY A 54 -8.26 8.66 15.06
CA GLY A 54 -7.43 7.61 15.64
C GLY A 54 -6.44 7.00 14.65
N LEU A 55 -6.13 7.65 13.52
CA LEU A 55 -5.20 7.13 12.52
C LEU A 55 -3.80 7.69 12.71
N LEU A 56 -2.76 6.88 12.51
CA LEU A 56 -1.40 7.42 12.41
C LEU A 56 -1.20 8.07 11.02
N PRO A 57 -0.32 9.08 10.90
CA PRO A 57 0.08 9.63 9.61
C PRO A 57 0.53 8.57 8.59
N GLY A 58 1.10 7.44 9.06
CA GLY A 58 1.39 6.29 8.20
C GLY A 58 0.16 5.70 7.52
N HIS A 59 -0.98 5.62 8.21
CA HIS A 59 -2.24 5.12 7.65
C HIS A 59 -2.79 6.07 6.59
N ILE A 60 -2.69 7.39 6.81
CA ILE A 60 -3.09 8.39 5.80
C ILE A 60 -2.25 8.25 4.53
N ILE A 61 -0.93 8.05 4.68
CA ILE A 61 -0.04 7.82 3.52
C ILE A 61 -0.33 6.49 2.83
N LEU A 62 -0.72 5.46 3.58
CA LEU A 62 -1.12 4.18 3.00
C LEU A 62 -2.40 4.33 2.17
N LEU A 63 -3.45 4.95 2.72
CA LEU A 63 -4.69 5.26 2.00
C LEU A 63 -4.43 6.10 0.75
N TRP A 64 -3.63 7.17 0.88
CA TRP A 64 -3.21 7.99 -0.27
C TRP A 64 -2.49 7.16 -1.34
N ARG A 65 -1.63 6.22 -0.93
CA ARG A 65 -0.92 5.34 -1.86
C ARG A 65 -1.89 4.42 -2.62
N LEU A 66 -2.97 3.97 -1.98
CA LEU A 66 -4.03 3.21 -2.65
C LEU A 66 -4.74 4.09 -3.70
N ASP A 67 -5.06 5.34 -3.36
CA ASP A 67 -5.73 6.29 -4.27
C ASP A 67 -4.94 6.63 -5.55
N LEU A 68 -3.62 6.41 -5.55
CA LEU A 68 -2.81 6.49 -6.77
C LEU A 68 -3.15 5.38 -7.79
N GLY A 69 -3.96 4.38 -7.40
CA GLY A 69 -4.50 3.34 -8.26
C GLY A 69 -3.47 2.35 -8.78
N THR A 70 -2.27 2.28 -8.19
CA THR A 70 -1.18 1.39 -8.66
C THR A 70 -0.75 0.36 -7.63
N PHE A 71 -1.27 0.44 -6.40
CA PHE A 71 -0.95 -0.49 -5.33
C PHE A 71 -1.77 -1.79 -5.48
N SER A 72 -1.12 -2.94 -5.32
CA SER A 72 -1.68 -4.26 -5.61
C SER A 72 -1.03 -5.36 -4.78
N THR A 73 -1.56 -6.58 -4.86
CA THR A 73 -1.02 -7.78 -4.19
C THR A 73 0.46 -8.05 -4.50
N GLU A 74 0.97 -7.56 -5.64
CA GLU A 74 2.36 -7.72 -6.07
C GLU A 74 3.23 -6.49 -5.74
N SER A 75 2.70 -5.49 -5.05
CA SER A 75 3.44 -4.26 -4.76
C SER A 75 4.50 -4.47 -3.68
N ALA A 76 5.74 -4.13 -4.01
CA ALA A 76 6.78 -4.00 -3.01
C ALA A 76 6.42 -2.85 -2.03
N ILE A 77 6.57 -3.11 -0.73
CA ILE A 77 6.27 -2.11 0.30
C ILE A 77 7.40 -1.08 0.38
N PRO A 78 7.10 0.22 0.17
CA PRO A 78 8.11 1.26 0.33
C PRO A 78 8.66 1.31 1.76
N ARG A 79 9.99 1.38 1.88
CA ARG A 79 10.68 1.40 3.19
C ARG A 79 10.23 2.55 4.09
N TYR A 80 9.74 3.66 3.53
CA TYR A 80 9.31 4.80 4.34
C TYR A 80 8.14 4.45 5.27
N PHE A 81 7.33 3.43 4.99
CA PHE A 81 6.26 3.02 5.91
C PHE A 81 6.82 2.59 7.26
N GLU A 82 7.90 1.83 7.25
CA GLU A 82 8.60 1.43 8.47
C GLU A 82 9.49 2.57 8.99
N TYR A 83 10.37 3.12 8.13
CA TYR A 83 11.45 4.02 8.56
C TYR A 83 11.00 5.45 8.84
N SER A 84 10.00 5.94 8.11
CA SER A 84 9.46 7.29 8.31
C SER A 84 8.15 7.30 9.08
N TYR A 85 7.31 6.26 8.96
CA TYR A 85 5.97 6.27 9.55
C TYR A 85 5.77 5.25 10.66
N GLY A 86 6.73 4.35 10.90
CA GLY A 86 6.67 3.44 12.02
C GLY A 86 5.48 2.48 11.97
N ILE A 87 5.03 2.07 10.78
CA ILE A 87 3.93 1.12 10.63
C ILE A 87 4.35 -0.12 9.84
N ASN A 88 3.68 -1.24 10.11
CA ASN A 88 3.73 -2.41 9.24
C ASN A 88 2.64 -2.28 8.16
N ALA A 89 2.99 -1.74 7.00
CA ALA A 89 1.99 -1.36 5.98
C ALA A 89 1.05 -2.50 5.56
N LEU A 90 1.51 -3.75 5.50
CA LEU A 90 0.65 -4.87 5.14
C LEU A 90 -0.35 -5.21 6.25
N ALA A 91 0.12 -5.33 7.49
CA ALA A 91 -0.77 -5.59 8.63
C ALA A 91 -1.76 -4.45 8.85
N GLU A 92 -1.31 -3.19 8.68
CA GLU A 92 -2.20 -2.03 8.78
C GLU A 92 -3.16 -1.93 7.60
N LEU A 93 -2.81 -2.44 6.41
CA LEU A 93 -3.74 -2.50 5.28
C LEU A 93 -4.95 -3.38 5.61
N ASP A 94 -4.72 -4.55 6.23
CA ASP A 94 -5.81 -5.44 6.67
C ASP A 94 -6.72 -4.73 7.68
N VAL A 95 -6.14 -4.02 8.65
CA VAL A 95 -6.89 -3.21 9.63
C VAL A 95 -7.71 -2.11 8.95
N LEU A 96 -7.16 -1.43 7.94
CA LEU A 96 -7.88 -0.40 7.18
C LEU A 96 -9.03 -0.98 6.34
N ILE A 97 -8.87 -2.20 5.84
CA ILE A 97 -9.93 -2.93 5.14
C ILE A 97 -11.05 -3.30 6.12
N GLU A 98 -10.70 -3.87 7.27
CA GLU A 98 -11.67 -4.20 8.34
C GLU A 98 -12.42 -2.96 8.84
N ALA A 99 -11.75 -1.80 8.92
CA ALA A 99 -12.37 -0.53 9.28
C ALA A 99 -13.28 0.08 8.17
N GLY A 100 -13.32 -0.55 7.00
CA GLY A 100 -14.08 -0.08 5.83
C GLY A 100 -13.52 1.20 5.22
N LEU A 101 -12.20 1.43 5.33
CA LEU A 101 -11.49 2.57 4.76
C LEU A 101 -10.78 2.21 3.44
N ALA A 102 -10.46 0.93 3.26
CA ALA A 102 -9.91 0.39 2.03
C ALA A 102 -10.63 -0.90 1.65
N TYR A 103 -10.40 -1.38 0.44
CA TYR A 103 -10.81 -2.71 0.00
C TYR A 103 -9.86 -3.26 -1.05
N GLN A 104 -9.77 -4.58 -1.13
CA GLN A 104 -9.18 -5.27 -2.26
C GLN A 104 -10.21 -5.31 -3.39
N MET A 105 -9.85 -4.81 -4.57
CA MET A 105 -10.74 -4.75 -5.73
C MET A 105 -11.05 -6.14 -6.28
N SER A 106 -12.07 -6.25 -7.11
CA SER A 106 -12.31 -7.45 -7.91
C SER A 106 -11.29 -7.60 -9.05
N ALA A 107 -11.20 -8.80 -9.63
CA ALA A 107 -10.45 -9.07 -10.84
C ALA A 107 -10.93 -8.20 -12.00
N LYS A 108 -12.25 -8.05 -12.18
CA LYS A 108 -12.85 -7.17 -13.21
C LYS A 108 -12.52 -5.71 -12.98
N GLU A 109 -12.55 -5.25 -11.74
CA GLU A 109 -12.18 -3.88 -11.38
C GLU A 109 -10.69 -3.63 -11.63
N THR A 110 -9.83 -4.64 -11.46
CA THR A 110 -8.36 -4.51 -11.59
C THR A 110 -7.86 -4.52 -13.05
N LEU A 111 -8.71 -4.82 -14.05
CA LEU A 111 -8.28 -5.02 -15.45
C LEU A 111 -7.47 -3.86 -16.06
N TYR A 112 -7.62 -2.63 -15.54
CA TYR A 112 -6.84 -1.49 -15.98
C TYR A 112 -5.32 -1.63 -15.70
N LEU A 113 -4.91 -2.44 -14.72
CA LEU A 113 -3.50 -2.68 -14.40
C LEU A 113 -2.80 -3.62 -15.38
N VAL A 114 -3.52 -4.50 -16.06
CA VAL A 114 -2.90 -5.48 -16.98
C VAL A 114 -2.71 -4.89 -18.38
N ASN A 115 -1.75 -5.45 -19.13
CA ASN A 115 -1.51 -5.05 -20.51
C ASN A 115 -2.46 -5.77 -21.49
N ALA A 116 -2.52 -5.28 -22.73
CA ALA A 116 -3.38 -5.86 -23.77
C ALA A 116 -3.05 -7.33 -24.09
N GLY A 117 -1.80 -7.76 -23.93
CA GLY A 117 -1.40 -9.15 -24.13
C GLY A 117 -2.02 -10.09 -23.10
N THR A 118 -2.00 -9.71 -21.82
CA THR A 118 -2.68 -10.45 -20.75
C THR A 118 -4.19 -10.54 -21.02
N LEU A 119 -4.83 -9.44 -21.40
CA LEU A 119 -6.28 -9.45 -21.73
C LEU A 119 -6.60 -10.40 -22.88
N LYS A 120 -5.82 -10.36 -23.97
CA LYS A 120 -6.00 -11.28 -25.10
C LYS A 120 -5.77 -12.73 -24.73
N ARG A 121 -4.81 -13.01 -23.84
CA ARG A 121 -4.57 -14.36 -23.30
C ARG A 121 -5.77 -14.86 -22.49
N ILE A 122 -6.32 -14.03 -21.60
CA ILE A 122 -7.51 -14.35 -20.81
C ILE A 122 -8.69 -14.70 -21.74
N LEU A 123 -8.97 -13.85 -22.73
CA LEU A 123 -10.03 -14.10 -23.72
C LEU A 123 -9.78 -15.39 -24.53
N LYS A 124 -8.52 -15.66 -24.90
CA LYS A 124 -8.14 -16.91 -25.59
C LYS A 124 -8.39 -18.14 -24.73
N ASN A 125 -8.03 -18.09 -23.45
CA ASN A 125 -8.24 -19.19 -22.51
C ASN A 125 -9.73 -19.50 -22.31
N ALA A 126 -10.58 -18.48 -22.39
CA ALA A 126 -12.04 -18.61 -22.36
C ALA A 126 -12.65 -19.06 -23.72
N GLY A 127 -11.83 -19.32 -24.76
CA GLY A 127 -12.31 -19.75 -26.07
C GLY A 127 -12.96 -18.65 -26.92
N LEU A 128 -12.84 -17.38 -26.52
CA LEU A 128 -13.43 -16.25 -27.23
C LEU A 128 -12.60 -15.87 -28.46
N SER A 129 -13.21 -15.12 -29.38
CA SER A 129 -12.56 -14.61 -30.59
C SER A 129 -13.05 -13.20 -30.93
N GLY A 130 -12.62 -12.62 -32.07
CA GLY A 130 -13.07 -11.28 -32.51
C GLY A 130 -12.37 -10.09 -31.83
N TYR A 131 -11.46 -10.32 -30.88
CA TYR A 131 -10.77 -9.26 -30.12
C TYR A 131 -9.38 -8.88 -30.66
N SER A 132 -8.91 -9.50 -31.74
CA SER A 132 -7.51 -9.38 -32.18
C SER A 132 -7.09 -7.94 -32.51
N SER A 133 -8.00 -7.15 -33.09
CA SER A 133 -7.80 -5.75 -33.45
C SER A 133 -8.17 -4.74 -32.35
N MET A 134 -8.72 -5.20 -31.23
CA MET A 134 -9.20 -4.32 -30.16
C MET A 134 -8.05 -3.63 -29.41
N LYS A 135 -8.27 -2.36 -29.05
CA LYS A 135 -7.41 -1.59 -28.15
C LYS A 135 -7.70 -1.95 -26.68
N LYS A 136 -6.80 -1.57 -25.76
CA LYS A 136 -6.86 -1.93 -24.33
C LYS A 136 -8.23 -1.65 -23.71
N ASP A 137 -8.79 -0.45 -23.86
CA ASP A 137 -10.07 -0.11 -23.22
C ASP A 137 -11.24 -0.95 -23.75
N ALA A 138 -11.23 -1.30 -25.03
CA ALA A 138 -12.22 -2.20 -25.62
C ALA A 138 -12.02 -3.64 -25.14
N LEU A 139 -10.77 -4.10 -25.00
CA LEU A 139 -10.45 -5.41 -24.43
C LEU A 139 -10.91 -5.53 -22.97
N ILE A 140 -10.71 -4.48 -22.16
CA ILE A 140 -11.18 -4.45 -20.78
C ILE A 140 -12.69 -4.65 -20.73
N LYS A 141 -13.45 -3.85 -21.50
CA LYS A 141 -14.91 -3.97 -21.57
C LYS A 141 -15.36 -5.35 -22.06
N PHE A 142 -14.67 -5.92 -23.04
CA PHE A 142 -14.95 -7.25 -23.56
C PHE A 142 -14.77 -8.30 -22.46
N VAL A 143 -13.64 -8.28 -21.74
CA VAL A 143 -13.39 -9.21 -20.63
C VAL A 143 -14.45 -9.04 -19.54
N GLN A 144 -14.82 -7.80 -19.17
CA GLN A 144 -15.81 -7.54 -18.14
C GLN A 144 -17.20 -8.11 -18.47
N ASN A 145 -17.59 -8.05 -19.74
CA ASN A 145 -18.90 -8.51 -20.21
C ASN A 145 -18.97 -10.03 -20.43
N GLU A 146 -17.90 -10.62 -20.96
CA GLU A 146 -17.95 -12.01 -21.44
C GLU A 146 -17.41 -13.03 -20.45
N ILE A 147 -16.62 -12.60 -19.45
CA ILE A 147 -15.99 -13.51 -18.49
C ILE A 147 -16.56 -13.26 -17.10
N SER A 148 -16.92 -14.33 -16.41
CA SER A 148 -17.40 -14.26 -15.02
C SER A 148 -16.25 -13.83 -14.07
N GLU A 149 -16.59 -13.37 -12.87
CA GLU A 149 -15.56 -13.05 -11.87
C GLU A 149 -14.77 -14.30 -11.46
N ASP A 150 -15.47 -15.41 -11.25
CA ASP A 150 -14.89 -16.70 -10.83
C ASP A 150 -13.92 -17.29 -11.87
N ASP A 151 -14.21 -17.10 -13.16
CA ASP A 151 -13.32 -17.54 -14.25
C ASP A 151 -12.15 -16.57 -14.49
N LEU A 152 -12.35 -15.29 -14.17
CA LEU A 152 -11.34 -14.25 -14.38
C LEU A 152 -10.29 -14.22 -13.27
N ALA A 153 -10.73 -14.30 -12.00
CA ALA A 153 -9.86 -14.10 -10.84
C ALA A 153 -8.63 -15.02 -10.81
N PRO A 154 -8.73 -16.34 -11.13
CA PRO A 154 -7.55 -17.22 -11.18
C PRO A 154 -6.53 -16.87 -12.28
N GLN A 155 -6.92 -16.06 -13.25
CA GLN A 155 -6.06 -15.66 -14.38
C GLN A 155 -5.38 -14.30 -14.17
N MET A 156 -5.77 -13.55 -13.13
CA MET A 156 -5.21 -12.24 -12.85
C MET A 156 -3.84 -12.36 -12.18
N PRO A 157 -2.82 -11.66 -12.69
CA PRO A 157 -1.47 -11.69 -12.09
C PRO A 157 -1.39 -10.88 -10.80
N MET A 158 -2.31 -9.94 -10.59
CA MET A 158 -2.39 -9.13 -9.39
C MET A 158 -3.82 -8.63 -9.20
N ILE A 159 -4.14 -8.28 -7.96
CA ILE A 159 -5.39 -7.60 -7.59
C ILE A 159 -5.05 -6.24 -6.97
N ALA A 160 -5.72 -5.19 -7.41
CA ALA A 160 -5.50 -3.84 -6.91
C ALA A 160 -6.15 -3.61 -5.53
N TYR A 161 -5.65 -2.64 -4.78
CA TYR A 161 -6.30 -2.11 -3.60
C TYR A 161 -6.72 -0.67 -3.86
N GLN A 162 -7.85 -0.27 -3.30
CA GLN A 162 -8.39 1.07 -3.44
C GLN A 162 -8.99 1.55 -2.11
N THR A 163 -9.09 2.87 -1.91
CA THR A 163 -9.86 3.39 -0.78
C THR A 163 -11.36 3.26 -1.02
N THR A 164 -12.13 3.14 0.07
CA THR A 164 -13.58 3.39 0.02
C THR A 164 -13.83 4.91 -0.04
N GLU A 165 -15.07 5.34 -0.28
CA GLU A 165 -15.43 6.77 -0.19
C GLU A 165 -15.05 7.38 1.17
N ARG A 166 -15.18 6.60 2.26
CA ARG A 166 -14.76 7.02 3.61
C ARG A 166 -13.25 7.17 3.71
N GLY A 167 -12.48 6.23 3.15
CA GLY A 167 -11.03 6.32 3.09
C GLY A 167 -10.55 7.53 2.28
N HIS A 168 -11.14 7.75 1.11
CA HIS A 168 -10.81 8.88 0.25
C HIS A 168 -11.04 10.22 0.95
N LYS A 169 -12.17 10.39 1.66
CA LYS A 169 -12.44 11.60 2.45
C LYS A 169 -11.38 11.88 3.52
N LEU A 170 -10.73 10.86 4.08
CA LEU A 170 -9.62 11.03 5.02
C LEU A 170 -8.34 11.48 4.31
N VAL A 171 -8.08 10.97 3.12
CA VAL A 171 -6.98 11.42 2.26
C VAL A 171 -7.13 12.91 1.93
N GLU A 172 -8.34 13.35 1.56
CA GLU A 172 -8.64 14.76 1.31
C GLU A 172 -8.50 15.61 2.57
N LYS A 173 -9.09 15.16 3.69
CA LYS A 173 -9.06 15.89 4.97
C LYS A 173 -7.63 16.12 5.48
N HIS A 174 -6.77 15.12 5.37
CA HIS A 174 -5.41 15.13 5.88
C HIS A 174 -4.37 15.39 4.79
N HIS A 175 -4.73 16.21 3.80
CA HIS A 175 -3.85 16.57 2.69
C HIS A 175 -2.53 17.22 3.16
N ASP A 176 -2.50 17.86 4.32
CA ASP A 176 -1.30 18.43 4.92
C ASP A 176 -0.25 17.34 5.26
N ILE A 177 -0.67 16.15 5.68
CA ILE A 177 0.22 15.00 5.92
C ILE A 177 0.85 14.53 4.59
N ILE A 178 0.07 14.53 3.51
CA ILE A 178 0.51 14.14 2.15
C ILE A 178 1.48 15.18 1.59
N GLN A 179 1.20 16.47 1.74
CA GLN A 179 2.12 17.54 1.35
C GLN A 179 3.46 17.43 2.07
N ARG A 180 3.45 17.11 3.37
CA ARG A 180 4.68 16.89 4.15
C ARG A 180 5.42 15.61 3.79
N HIS A 181 4.73 14.59 3.25
CA HIS A 181 5.40 13.43 2.69
C HIS A 181 6.30 13.87 1.54
N GLY A 182 5.77 14.71 0.63
CA GLY A 182 6.46 15.20 -0.56
C GLY A 182 6.83 14.07 -1.53
N PRO A 183 7.44 14.38 -2.68
CA PRO A 183 8.01 13.36 -3.54
C PRO A 183 9.19 12.69 -2.81
N LYS A 184 8.98 11.49 -2.29
CA LYS A 184 10.07 10.62 -1.85
C LYS A 184 10.39 9.69 -3.00
N GLY A 185 11.52 9.95 -3.66
CA GLY A 185 12.09 9.08 -4.69
C GLY A 185 12.40 7.68 -4.16
#